data_AF-A0A6S9V220-F1
#
_entry.id   AF-A0A6S9V220-F1
#
_cell.length_a   1.000
_cell.length_b   1.000
_cell.length_c   1.000
_cell.angle_alpha   90.00
_cell.angle_beta   90.00
_cell.angle_gamma   90.00
#
_symmetry.space_group_name_H-M   'P 1'
#
loop_
_entity.id
_entity.type
_entity.pdbx_description
1 polymer ?
#
loop_
_entity_poly.entity_id
_entity_poly.type
_entity_poly.pdbx_seq_one_letter_code
_entity_poly.pdbx_strand_id
1 'polypeptide(L)'
;MNVSEADLRKACAIEHDAFARCASVYGIDGIEANCSQQHQALEKCATDTVQLVRRINRSCGHLFAEFSACCESFGLARCEAQQNSYWQCAQKCDSGGLMMGRNTGR
;
A
#
# COMPACT_ATOMS: atom_id res chain seq x y z
N MET A 1 -10.24 8.34 -1.44
CA MET A 1 -9.77 6.95 -1.31
C MET A 1 -9.31 6.75 0.13
N ASN A 2 -9.97 5.88 0.91
CA ASN A 2 -9.59 5.59 2.31
C ASN A 2 -9.03 4.18 2.39
N VAL A 3 -7.96 3.98 3.17
CA VAL A 3 -7.35 2.65 3.37
C VAL A 3 -8.08 1.97 4.52
N SER A 4 -8.68 0.80 4.26
CA SER A 4 -9.33 0.00 5.30
C SER A 4 -8.32 -0.94 5.98
N GLU A 5 -8.71 -1.48 7.14
CA GLU A 5 -7.91 -2.52 7.81
C GLU A 5 -7.70 -3.75 6.91
N ALA A 6 -8.72 -4.13 6.13
CA ALA A 6 -8.62 -5.24 5.19
C ALA A 6 -7.60 -4.97 4.07
N ASP A 7 -7.47 -3.71 3.62
CA ASP A 7 -6.46 -3.33 2.63
C ASP A 7 -5.05 -3.41 3.23
N LEU A 8 -4.87 -2.96 4.47
CA LEU A 8 -3.59 -3.06 5.18
C LEU A 8 -3.20 -4.51 5.44
N ARG A 9 -4.14 -5.36 5.86
CA ARG A 9 -3.88 -6.80 6.04
C ARG A 9 -3.45 -7.47 4.74
N LYS A 10 -4.00 -7.08 3.60
CA LYS A 10 -3.60 -7.60 2.28
C LYS A 10 -2.23 -7.07 1.85
N ALA A 11 -2.01 -5.77 2.00
CA ALA A 11 -0.75 -5.13 1.61
C ALA A 11 0.44 -5.60 2.46
N CYS A 12 0.21 -5.81 3.77
CA CYS A 12 1.21 -6.19 4.76
C CYS A 12 1.03 -7.65 5.24
N ALA A 13 0.57 -8.54 4.35
CA ALA A 13 0.23 -9.91 4.73
C ALA A 13 1.43 -10.67 5.35
N ILE A 14 2.65 -10.41 4.85
CA ILE A 14 3.87 -11.07 5.32
C ILE A 14 4.18 -10.67 6.76
N GLU A 15 4.18 -9.37 7.03
CA GLU A 15 4.45 -8.79 8.35
C GLU A 15 3.35 -9.16 9.35
N HIS A 16 2.09 -9.14 8.89
CA HIS A 16 0.95 -9.53 9.68
C HIS A 16 1.04 -11.00 10.10
N ASP A 17 1.36 -11.90 9.17
CA ASP A 17 1.53 -13.33 9.47
C ASP A 17 2.74 -13.58 10.38
N ALA A 18 3.83 -12.83 10.20
CA ALA A 18 4.99 -12.93 11.08
C ALA A 18 4.66 -12.51 12.52
N PHE A 19 3.92 -11.42 12.69
CA PHE A 19 3.43 -10.98 13.98
C PHE A 19 2.46 -12.00 14.60
N ALA A 20 1.49 -12.49 13.83
CA ALA A 20 0.51 -13.49 14.28
C ALA A 20 1.18 -14.79 14.75
N ARG A 21 2.20 -15.27 14.03
CA ARG A 21 3.00 -16.45 14.44
C ARG A 21 3.77 -16.21 15.73
N CYS A 22 4.30 -15.00 15.93
CA CYS A 22 4.98 -14.69 17.19
C CYS A 22 3.99 -14.61 18.36
N ALA A 23 2.86 -13.92 18.15
CA ALA A 23 1.81 -13.79 19.15
C ALA A 23 1.20 -15.13 19.56
N SER A 24 1.10 -16.10 18.63
CA SER A 24 0.60 -17.44 18.97
C SER A 24 1.54 -18.26 19.85
N VAL A 25 2.85 -17.97 19.83
CA VAL A 25 3.85 -18.66 20.67
C VAL A 25 3.88 -18.09 22.09
N TYR A 26 3.82 -16.77 22.23
CA TYR A 26 4.03 -16.11 23.52
C TYR A 26 2.74 -15.66 24.21
N GLY A 27 1.59 -15.67 23.52
CA GLY A 27 0.33 -15.13 24.03
C GLY A 27 0.39 -13.62 24.20
N ILE A 28 -0.75 -13.01 24.57
CA ILE A 28 -0.92 -11.55 24.63
C ILE A 28 0.10 -10.90 25.57
N ASP A 29 0.35 -11.51 26.73
CA ASP A 29 1.24 -10.97 27.77
C ASP A 29 2.72 -10.99 27.37
N GLY A 30 3.10 -11.83 26.40
CA GLY A 30 4.47 -11.97 25.92
C GLY A 30 4.79 -11.19 24.64
N ILE A 31 3.81 -10.54 24.00
CA ILE A 31 3.97 -9.85 22.71
C ILE A 31 4.97 -8.70 22.81
N GLU A 32 4.85 -7.85 23.83
CA GLU A 32 5.67 -6.63 23.93
C GLU A 32 7.15 -6.97 24.10
N ALA A 33 7.47 -8.00 24.89
CA ALA A 33 8.82 -8.44 25.13
C ALA A 33 9.42 -9.26 23.97
N ASN A 34 8.62 -10.13 23.33
CA ASN A 34 9.14 -11.15 22.41
C ASN A 34 8.82 -10.91 20.93
N CYS A 35 7.82 -10.08 20.62
CA CYS A 35 7.32 -9.83 19.27
C CYS A 35 7.48 -8.37 18.82
N SER A 36 8.25 -7.57 19.57
CA SER A 36 8.47 -6.15 19.29
C SER A 36 9.00 -5.89 17.88
N GLN A 37 9.89 -6.75 17.38
CA GLN A 37 10.45 -6.63 16.04
C GLN A 37 9.38 -6.84 14.95
N GLN A 38 8.55 -7.88 15.09
CA GLN A 38 7.48 -8.18 14.13
C GLN A 38 6.39 -7.11 14.19
N HIS A 39 6.10 -6.58 15.39
CA HIS A 39 5.17 -5.47 15.57
C HIS A 39 5.66 -4.22 14.84
N GLN A 40 6.92 -3.81 15.04
CA GLN A 40 7.51 -2.66 14.37
C GLN A 40 7.54 -2.83 12.83
N ALA A 41 7.80 -4.04 12.33
CA ALA A 41 7.76 -4.32 10.90
C ALA A 41 6.35 -4.13 10.33
N LEU A 42 5.33 -4.63 11.03
CA LEU A 42 3.92 -4.46 10.65
C LEU A 42 3.49 -2.99 10.69
N GLU A 43 3.84 -2.25 11.75
CA GLU A 43 3.57 -0.82 11.86
C GLU A 43 4.22 -0.01 10.74
N LYS A 44 5.48 -0.34 10.40
CA LYS A 44 6.19 0.29 9.30
C LYS A 44 5.49 0.03 7.97
N CYS A 45 5.13 -1.22 7.67
CA CYS A 45 4.43 -1.55 6.44
C CYS A 45 3.08 -0.82 6.33
N ALA A 46 2.31 -0.77 7.42
CA ALA A 46 1.04 -0.07 7.45
C ALA A 46 1.21 1.43 7.19
N THR A 47 2.22 2.04 7.83
CA THR A 47 2.56 3.46 7.65
C THR A 47 2.97 3.76 6.21
N ASP A 48 3.88 2.96 5.65
CA ASP A 48 4.38 3.13 4.28
C ASP A 48 3.24 2.99 3.26
N THR A 49 2.34 2.02 3.48
CA THR A 49 1.14 1.81 2.65
C THR A 49 0.20 3.01 2.69
N VAL A 50 -0.13 3.53 3.88
CA VAL A 50 -0.99 4.72 4.01
C VAL A 50 -0.35 5.93 3.33
N GLN A 51 0.96 6.11 3.48
CA GLN A 51 1.67 7.22 2.84
C GLN A 51 1.69 7.08 1.32
N LEU A 52 1.89 5.87 0.79
CA LEU A 52 1.80 5.61 -0.64
C LEU A 52 0.41 5.93 -1.19
N VAL A 53 -0.66 5.46 -0.55
CA VAL A 53 -2.04 5.76 -0.97
C VAL A 53 -2.32 7.26 -0.91
N ARG A 54 -1.82 7.97 0.11
CA ARG A 54 -1.92 9.44 0.18
C ARG A 54 -1.20 10.13 -0.97
N ARG A 55 -0.01 9.65 -1.36
CA ARG A 55 0.72 10.17 -2.54
C ARG A 55 -0.06 9.93 -3.83
N ILE A 56 -0.54 8.71 -4.04
CA ILE A 56 -1.34 8.35 -5.22
C ILE A 56 -2.61 9.21 -5.27
N ASN A 57 -3.34 9.35 -4.17
CA ASN A 57 -4.56 10.15 -4.14
C ASN A 57 -4.29 11.63 -4.42
N ARG A 58 -3.14 12.17 -3.97
CA ARG A 58 -2.75 13.56 -4.23
C ARG A 58 -2.37 13.79 -5.70
N SER A 59 -1.58 12.90 -6.28
CA SER A 59 -1.04 13.09 -7.63
C SER A 59 -1.99 12.59 -8.73
N CYS A 60 -2.70 11.49 -8.47
CA CYS A 60 -3.46 10.73 -9.45
C CYS A 60 -4.96 10.67 -9.13
N GLY A 61 -5.42 11.32 -8.07
CA GLY A 61 -6.81 11.25 -7.62
C GLY A 61 -7.83 11.73 -8.66
N HIS A 62 -7.46 12.68 -9.52
CA HIS A 62 -8.30 13.14 -10.63
C HIS A 62 -8.50 12.04 -11.70
N LEU A 63 -7.45 11.30 -12.06
CA LEU A 63 -7.54 10.18 -13.00
C LEU A 63 -8.40 9.05 -12.45
N PHE A 64 -8.34 8.81 -11.13
CA PHE A 64 -9.25 7.88 -10.48
C PHE A 64 -10.71 8.34 -10.57
N ALA A 65 -10.99 9.63 -10.38
CA ALA A 65 -12.33 10.18 -10.52
C ALA A 65 -12.86 10.05 -11.96
N GLU A 66 -12.02 10.30 -12.98
CA GLU A 66 -12.37 10.09 -14.39
C GLU A 66 -12.67 8.62 -14.69
N PHE A 67 -11.85 7.70 -14.16
CA PHE A 67 -12.08 6.26 -14.27
C PHE A 67 -13.39 5.83 -13.60
N SER A 68 -13.67 6.31 -12.38
CA SER A 68 -14.92 6.03 -11.66
C SER A 68 -16.13 6.54 -12.44
N ALA A 69 -16.09 7.78 -12.90
CA ALA A 69 -17.18 8.40 -13.66
C ALA A 69 -17.46 7.66 -14.99
N CYS A 70 -16.40 7.22 -15.67
CA CYS A 70 -16.55 6.36 -16.85
C CYS A 70 -17.24 5.04 -16.48
N CYS A 71 -16.78 4.38 -15.41
CA CYS A 71 -17.33 3.08 -14.99
C CYS A 71 -18.80 3.17 -14.60
N GLU A 72 -19.20 4.25 -13.93
CA GLU A 72 -20.59 4.52 -13.56
C GLU A 72 -21.47 4.75 -14.80
N SER A 73 -20.93 5.38 -15.85
CA SER A 73 -21.68 5.71 -17.06
C SER A 73 -21.76 4.57 -18.08
N PHE A 74 -20.68 3.78 -18.20
CA PHE A 74 -20.50 2.86 -19.33
C PHE A 74 -20.12 1.43 -18.94
N GLY A 75 -19.82 1.18 -17.65
CA GLY A 75 -19.32 -0.09 -17.14
C GLY A 75 -17.82 -0.29 -17.34
N LEU A 76 -17.22 -1.15 -16.50
CA LEU A 76 -15.77 -1.38 -16.42
C LEU A 76 -15.13 -1.74 -17.77
N ALA A 77 -15.81 -2.56 -18.59
CA ALA A 77 -15.30 -3.04 -19.87
C ALA A 77 -15.04 -1.93 -20.89
N ARG A 78 -15.60 -0.72 -20.72
CA ARG A 78 -15.45 0.40 -21.65
C ARG A 78 -14.50 1.50 -21.14
N CYS A 79 -13.90 1.31 -19.97
CA CYS A 79 -13.12 2.33 -19.26
C CYS A 79 -11.64 1.97 -19.09
N GLU A 80 -11.15 1.03 -19.90
CA GLU A 80 -9.76 0.55 -19.87
C GLU A 80 -8.75 1.68 -20.08
N ALA A 81 -9.06 2.66 -20.94
CA ALA A 81 -8.19 3.81 -21.18
C ALA A 81 -7.98 4.66 -19.90
N GLN A 82 -9.06 4.99 -19.19
CA GLN A 82 -9.00 5.75 -17.93
C GLN A 82 -8.33 4.92 -16.83
N GLN A 83 -8.61 3.62 -16.80
CA GLN A 83 -7.96 2.68 -15.88
C GLN A 83 -6.44 2.68 -16.08
N ASN A 84 -5.97 2.57 -17.33
CA ASN A 84 -4.55 2.56 -17.66
C ASN A 84 -3.86 3.88 -17.31
N SER A 85 -4.49 5.03 -17.59
CA SER A 85 -3.97 6.34 -17.20
C SER A 85 -3.79 6.45 -15.69
N TYR A 86 -4.80 6.02 -14.92
CA TYR A 86 -4.70 5.99 -13.46
C TYR A 86 -3.55 5.09 -12.98
N TRP A 87 -3.43 3.86 -13.51
CA TRP A 87 -2.38 2.93 -13.11
C TRP A 87 -0.97 3.42 -13.44
N GLN A 88 -0.76 3.98 -14.62
CA GLN A 88 0.54 4.55 -14.99
C GLN A 88 0.96 5.69 -14.05
N CYS A 89 0.00 6.51 -13.61
CA CYS A 89 0.26 7.55 -12.63
C CYS A 89 0.58 6.96 -11.25
N ALA A 90 -0.20 5.97 -10.80
CA ALA A 90 0.01 5.30 -9.51
C ALA A 90 1.39 4.63 -9.42
N GLN A 91 1.83 3.95 -10.48
CA GLN A 91 3.17 3.34 -10.56
C GLN A 91 4.30 4.36 -10.41
N LYS A 92 4.15 5.55 -10.99
CA LYS A 92 5.15 6.63 -10.83
C LYS A 92 5.24 7.13 -9.39
N CYS A 93 4.15 7.06 -8.62
CA CYS A 93 4.12 7.45 -7.21
C CYS A 93 4.81 6.42 -6.29
N ASP A 94 4.90 5.18 -6.74
CA ASP A 94 5.62 4.10 -6.06
C ASP A 94 7.13 4.19 -6.37
N SER A 95 7.49 4.36 -7.64
CA SER A 95 8.89 4.50 -8.10
C SER A 95 9.55 5.83 -7.68
N GLY A 96 8.77 6.86 -7.34
CA GLY A 96 9.26 8.18 -6.94
C GLY A 96 9.98 8.25 -5.57
N GLY A 97 9.97 7.16 -4.79
CA GLY A 97 10.73 7.02 -3.54
C GLY A 97 12.09 6.33 -3.67
N LEU A 98 12.43 5.78 -4.84
CA LEU A 98 13.62 4.96 -5.08
C LEU A 98 14.64 5.59 -6.04
N MET A 99 14.58 6.91 -6.25
CA MET A 99 15.61 7.66 -7.00
C MET A 99 16.59 8.43 -6.10
N MET A 100 16.96 7.85 -4.95
CA MET A 100 18.18 8.23 -4.23
C MET A 100 19.14 7.03 -4.19
N GLY A 101 20.26 7.15 -4.91
CA GLY A 101 21.45 6.35 -4.63
C GLY A 101 21.71 5.12 -5.50
N ARG A 102 21.83 5.28 -6.82
CA ARG A 102 22.82 4.49 -7.58
C ARG A 102 23.77 5.42 -8.30
N ASN A 103 24.66 6.00 -7.51
CA ASN A 103 25.92 6.52 -8.01
C ASN A 103 27.05 6.02 -7.12
N THR A 104 27.58 4.84 -7.45
CA THR A 104 28.95 4.42 -7.12
C THR A 104 29.42 3.43 -8.19
N GLY A 105 30.22 3.97 -9.11
CA GLY A 105 31.29 3.36 -9.91
C GLY A 105 31.32 1.85 -10.15
N ARG A 106 31.33 1.49 -11.43
CA ARG A 106 32.49 0.81 -12.01
C ARG A 106 32.53 1.01 -13.53
#